data_AF-A0A3N5V5B9-F1
#
_entry.id   AF-A0A3N5V5B9-F1
#
_cell.length_a   1.000
_cell.length_b   1.000
_cell.length_c   1.000
_cell.angle_alpha   90.00
_cell.angle_beta   90.00
_cell.angle_gamma   90.00
#
_symmetry.space_group_name_H-M   'P 1'
#
loop_
_entity.id
_entity.type
_entity.pdbx_description
1 polymer ?
#
loop_
_entity_poly.entity_id
_entity_poly.type
_entity_poly.pdbx_seq_one_letter_code
_entity_poly.pdbx_strand_id
1 'polypeptide(L)' 'MTHVHFIGIGGSGLSAIARLLLESGYMVSGS' A
#
# COMPACT_ATOMS: atom_id res chain seq x y z
N MET A 1 2.44 6.00 -14.10
CA MET A 1 2.62 5.00 -13.02
C MET A 1 2.15 5.65 -11.73
N THR A 2 1.08 5.15 -11.12
CA THR A 2 0.48 5.76 -9.93
C THR A 2 1.19 5.25 -8.68
N HIS A 3 1.65 6.17 -7.84
CA HIS A 3 2.34 5.86 -6.58
C HIS A 3 1.45 6.23 -5.40
N VAL A 4 1.25 5.29 -4.47
CA VAL A 4 0.40 5.45 -3.28
C VAL A 4 1.27 5.38 -2.03
N HIS A 5 1.17 6.38 -1.16
CA HIS A 5 1.88 6.39 0.13
C HIS A 5 0.88 6.25 1.28
N PHE A 6 1.04 5.19 2.08
CA PHE A 6 0.22 4.95 3.26
C PHE A 6 0.88 5.49 4.53
N ILE A 7 0.11 6.22 5.33
CA ILE A 7 0.51 6.62 6.69
C ILE A 7 -0.05 5.58 7.66
N GLY A 8 0.80 4.97 8.48
CA GLY A 8 0.41 3.91 9.40
C GLY A 8 0.24 2.56 8.73
N ILE A 9 1.06 2.26 7.70
CA ILE A 9 0.92 1.03 6.91
C ILE A 9 1.04 -0.25 7.76
N GLY A 10 1.73 -0.18 8.90
CA GLY A 10 1.89 -1.29 9.83
C GLY A 10 0.60 -1.80 10.48
N GLY A 11 -0.52 -1.06 10.37
CA GLY A 11 -1.83 -1.57 10.75
C GLY A 11 -2.31 -2.69 9.83
N SER A 12 -2.88 -3.76 10.38
CA SER A 12 -3.31 -4.94 9.61
C SER A 12 -4.25 -4.64 8.45
N GLY A 13 -5.15 -3.65 8.59
CA GLY A 13 -6.06 -3.22 7.53
C GLY A 13 -5.35 -2.52 6.37
N LEU A 14 -4.48 -1.55 6.66
CA LEU A 14 -3.74 -0.81 5.63
C LEU A 14 -2.69 -1.70 4.95
N SER A 15 -2.05 -2.60 5.69
CA SER A 15 -1.16 -3.63 5.14
C SER A 15 -1.86 -4.54 4.12
N ALA A 16 -3.12 -4.94 4.38
CA ALA A 16 -3.88 -5.77 3.44
C ALA A 16 -4.20 -5.02 2.14
N ILE A 17 -4.58 -3.74 2.23
CA ILE A 17 -4.87 -2.90 1.07
C ILE A 17 -3.59 -2.62 0.27
N ALA A 18 -2.48 -2.32 0.95
CA ALA A 18 -1.18 -2.12 0.32
C ALA A 18 -0.75 -3.34 -0.51
N ARG A 19 -1.01 -4.55 0.01
CA ARG A 19 -0.72 -5.80 -0.70
C ARG A 19 -1.55 -5.95 -1.98
N LEU A 20 -2.86 -5.69 -1.90
CA LEU A 20 -3.73 -5.75 -3.07
C LEU A 20 -3.30 -4.76 -4.17
N LEU A 21 -2.89 -3.56 -3.78
CA LEU A 21 -2.42 -2.53 -4.72
C LEU A 21 -1.10 -2.92 -5.38
N LEU A 22 -0.16 -3.50 -4.63
CA LEU A 22 1.08 -4.05 -5.18
C LEU A 22 0.78 -5.17 -6.20
N GLU A 23 -0.13 -6.09 -5.87
CA GLU A 23 -0.54 -7.17 -6.77
C GLU A 23 -1.25 -6.65 -8.04
N SER A 24 -1.92 -5.51 -7.93
CA SER A 24 -2.59 -4.83 -9.04
C SER A 24 -1.63 -3.97 -9.89
N GLY A 25 -0.32 -3.97 -9.60
CA GLY A 25 0.70 -3.25 -10.36
C GLY A 25 0.88 -1.78 -9.97
N TYR A 26 0.35 -1.36 -8.82
CA TYR A 26 0.59 -0.03 -8.27
C TYR A 26 1.89 -0.01 -7.46
N MET A 27 2.56 1.13 -7.47
CA MET A 27 3.74 1.34 -6.62
C MET A 27 3.25 1.84 -5.26
N VAL A 28 3.62 1.14 -4.18
CA VAL A 28 3.19 1.47 -2.82
C VAL A 28 4.40 1.72 -1.93
N SER A 29 4.31 2.76 -1.11
CA SER A 29 5.24 3.03 -0.01
C SER A 29 4.46 3.32 1.26
N GLY A 30 5.11 3.29 2.42
CA GLY A 30 4.44 3.66 3.66
C GLY A 30 5.38 4.06 4.78
N SER A 31 4.80 4.76 5.76
CA SER A 31 5.41 5.20 7.01
C SER A 31 4.62 4.73 8.22
#